data_AF-A0A0R1M549-F1
#
_entry.id   AF-A0A0R1M549-F1
#
_cell.length_a   1.000
_cell.length_b   1.000
_cell.length_c   1.000
_cell.angle_alpha   90.00
_cell.angle_beta   90.00
_cell.angle_gamma   90.00
#
_symmetry.space_group_name_H-M   'P 1'
#
loop_
_entity.id
_entity.type
_entity.pdbx_description
1 polymer ?
#
loop_
_entity_poly.entity_id
_entity_poly.type
_entity_poly.pdbx_seq_one_letter_code
_entity_poly.pdbx_strand_id
1 'polypeptide(L)'
;MKLETIYPPLVEQMYAAMKNSGVTGIDKAHVYKKMVEEKIIDVNGTPTKKALDEGLVTNVTEISNMTLLEFKKIYPIFKKFPAKEFAKYDGRWYVSDKILDFLVDFDDRASFDERVEISAYFTQRNYENPQTIGELKGTIPAYRGIADSHFHETSDGVLVDIAAAKEQCKKVISGQLPGDIEAAKEILDKFKNY
;
A
#
# COMPACT_ATOMS: atom_id res chain seq x y z
N MET A 1 10.63 18.53 20.47
CA MET A 1 9.72 17.64 19.72
C MET A 1 9.17 18.44 18.55
N LYS A 2 9.55 18.13 17.30
CA LYS A 2 8.96 18.78 16.12
C LYS A 2 7.61 18.10 15.87
N LEU A 3 6.52 18.86 15.93
CA LEU A 3 5.23 18.41 15.43
C LEU A 3 5.35 18.27 13.92
N GLU A 4 5.31 17.05 13.44
CA GLU A 4 5.25 16.76 12.01
C GLU A 4 3.81 16.98 11.56
N THR A 5 3.57 18.00 10.74
CA THR A 5 2.24 18.29 10.22
C THR A 5 1.84 17.18 9.25
N ILE A 6 0.79 16.42 9.59
CA ILE A 6 0.23 15.37 8.73
C ILE A 6 -0.64 16.05 7.68
N TYR A 7 -0.30 15.89 6.40
CA TYR A 7 -1.08 16.43 5.28
C TYR A 7 -2.02 15.38 4.69
N PRO A 8 -3.13 15.80 4.05
CA PRO A 8 -4.02 14.88 3.34
C PRO A 8 -3.28 14.07 2.26
N PRO A 9 -3.68 12.80 1.99
CA PRO A 9 -2.99 11.95 1.02
C PRO A 9 -2.80 12.56 -0.37
N LEU A 10 -3.79 13.33 -0.84
CA LEU A 10 -3.71 14.01 -2.15
C LEU A 10 -2.64 15.11 -2.19
N VAL A 11 -2.37 15.76 -1.06
CA VAL A 11 -1.29 16.75 -0.93
C VAL A 11 0.06 16.04 -0.98
N GLU A 12 0.19 14.91 -0.28
CA GLU A 12 1.41 14.10 -0.30
C GLU A 12 1.72 13.59 -1.72
N GLN A 13 0.69 13.09 -2.41
CA GLN A 13 0.79 12.61 -3.80
C GLN A 13 1.20 13.74 -4.75
N MET A 14 0.51 14.88 -4.70
CA MET A 14 0.83 16.03 -5.55
C MET A 14 2.24 16.56 -5.27
N TYR A 15 2.63 16.65 -3.99
CA TYR A 15 3.96 17.09 -3.59
C TYR A 15 5.06 16.17 -4.15
N ALA A 16 4.88 14.85 -4.03
CA ALA A 16 5.80 13.86 -4.58
C ALA A 16 5.89 13.98 -6.11
N ALA A 17 4.77 14.13 -6.80
CA ALA A 17 4.72 14.30 -8.26
C ALA A 17 5.46 15.57 -8.73
N MET A 18 5.28 16.69 -8.04
CA MET A 18 5.98 17.95 -8.33
C MET A 18 7.49 17.79 -8.16
N LYS A 19 7.93 17.18 -7.06
CA LYS A 19 9.35 16.92 -6.80
C LYS A 19 9.98 16.02 -7.87
N ASN A 20 9.28 14.97 -8.28
CA ASN A 20 9.74 14.05 -9.34
C ASN A 20 9.80 14.73 -10.72
N SER A 21 8.99 15.77 -10.93
CA SER A 21 9.00 16.59 -12.16
C SER A 21 10.08 17.68 -12.15
N GLY A 22 10.96 17.71 -11.14
CA GLY A 22 12.04 18.69 -11.02
C GLY A 22 11.63 20.03 -10.41
N VAL A 23 10.40 20.15 -9.89
CA VAL A 23 9.98 21.35 -9.16
C VAL A 23 10.62 21.35 -7.78
N THR A 24 11.35 22.42 -7.46
CA THR A 24 12.06 22.60 -6.19
C THR A 24 11.61 23.87 -5.48
N GLY A 25 11.88 23.96 -4.17
CA GLY A 25 11.58 25.16 -3.37
C GLY A 25 10.11 25.33 -2.95
N ILE A 26 9.27 24.32 -3.19
CA ILE A 26 7.87 24.27 -2.73
C ILE A 26 7.81 23.35 -1.50
N ASP A 27 6.96 23.69 -0.53
CA ASP A 27 6.65 22.85 0.64
C ASP A 27 5.22 22.30 0.58
N LYS A 28 4.93 21.29 1.43
CA LYS A 28 3.61 20.65 1.49
C LYS A 28 2.49 21.61 1.90
N ALA A 29 2.80 22.63 2.71
CA ALA A 29 1.85 23.66 3.12
C ALA A 29 1.37 24.49 1.92
N HIS A 30 2.30 24.85 1.03
CA HIS A 30 2.02 25.55 -0.20
C HIS A 30 1.17 24.70 -1.15
N VAL A 31 1.50 23.41 -1.31
CA VAL A 31 0.71 22.48 -2.12
C VAL A 31 -0.72 22.36 -1.58
N TYR A 32 -0.90 22.14 -0.27
CA TYR A 32 -2.21 22.09 0.36
C TYR A 32 -3.03 23.37 0.10
N LYS A 33 -2.44 24.54 0.37
CA LYS A 33 -3.10 25.83 0.17
C LYS A 33 -3.55 25.99 -1.28
N LYS A 34 -2.68 25.66 -2.23
CA LYS A 34 -2.97 25.78 -3.66
C LYS A 34 -4.09 24.85 -4.10
N MET A 35 -4.09 23.60 -3.62
CA MET A 35 -5.15 22.63 -3.92
C MET A 35 -6.51 23.05 -3.34
N VAL A 36 -6.54 23.70 -2.17
CA VAL A 36 -7.77 24.29 -1.62
C VAL A 36 -8.23 25.49 -2.44
N GLU A 37 -7.31 26.41 -2.79
CA GLU A 37 -7.60 27.60 -3.62
C GLU A 37 -8.17 27.24 -4.99
N GLU A 38 -7.61 26.21 -5.62
CA GLU A 38 -8.05 25.73 -6.94
C GLU A 38 -9.30 24.84 -6.88
N LYS A 39 -9.82 24.60 -5.68
CA LYS A 39 -10.96 23.71 -5.41
C LYS A 39 -10.69 22.28 -5.90
N ILE A 40 -9.44 21.83 -5.81
CA ILE A 40 -9.07 20.44 -6.04
C ILE A 40 -9.49 19.60 -4.83
N ILE A 41 -9.22 20.12 -3.63
CA ILE A 41 -9.66 19.57 -2.34
C ILE A 41 -10.42 20.63 -1.53
N ASP A 42 -11.22 20.19 -0.56
CA ASP A 42 -11.82 21.05 0.46
C ASP A 42 -10.85 21.31 1.63
N VAL A 43 -11.28 22.11 2.60
CA VAL A 43 -10.49 22.45 3.81
C VAL A 43 -10.19 21.24 4.71
N ASN A 44 -10.83 20.09 4.47
CA ASN A 44 -10.56 18.84 5.17
C ASN A 44 -9.62 17.93 4.38
N GLY A 45 -9.19 18.35 3.17
CA GLY A 45 -8.35 17.55 2.29
C GLY A 45 -9.10 16.53 1.42
N THR A 46 -10.43 16.62 1.37
CA THR A 46 -11.28 15.73 0.57
C THR A 46 -11.40 16.27 -0.86
N PRO A 47 -11.29 15.44 -1.92
CA PRO A 47 -11.51 15.91 -3.28
C PRO A 47 -12.86 16.62 -3.45
N THR A 48 -12.88 17.75 -4.15
CA THR A 48 -14.16 18.40 -4.46
C THR A 48 -14.85 17.69 -5.61
N LYS A 49 -16.18 17.84 -5.68
CA LYS A 49 -16.96 17.33 -6.82
C LYS A 49 -16.43 17.84 -8.17
N LYS A 50 -16.01 19.11 -8.24
CA LYS A 50 -15.42 19.69 -9.45
C LYS A 50 -14.15 18.93 -9.86
N ALA A 51 -13.27 18.64 -8.90
CA ALA A 51 -12.04 17.91 -9.16
C ALA A 51 -12.29 16.47 -9.64
N LEU A 52 -13.36 15.85 -9.14
CA LEU A 52 -13.81 14.52 -9.60
C LEU A 52 -14.40 14.58 -11.02
N ASP A 53 -15.29 15.54 -11.28
CA ASP A 53 -15.97 15.72 -12.56
C ASP A 53 -14.99 16.11 -13.69
N GLU A 54 -13.93 16.86 -13.36
CA GLU A 54 -12.87 17.27 -14.28
C GLU A 54 -11.72 16.24 -14.37
N GLY A 55 -11.77 15.14 -13.62
CA GLY A 55 -10.74 14.10 -13.60
C GLY A 55 -9.40 14.55 -12.99
N LEU A 56 -9.38 15.68 -12.28
CA LEU A 56 -8.20 16.20 -11.58
C LEU A 56 -7.83 15.34 -10.36
N VAL A 57 -8.82 14.66 -9.78
CA VAL A 57 -8.66 13.70 -8.69
C VAL A 57 -9.60 12.53 -8.94
N THR A 58 -9.16 11.30 -8.71
CA THR A 58 -10.01 10.12 -8.76
C THR A 58 -10.50 9.78 -7.35
N ASN A 59 -11.83 9.66 -7.15
CA ASN A 59 -12.39 9.16 -5.90
C ASN A 59 -12.28 7.64 -5.89
N VAL A 60 -11.06 7.12 -5.78
CA VAL A 60 -10.82 5.69 -5.65
C VAL A 60 -11.11 5.32 -4.18
N THR A 61 -12.34 5.48 -3.71
CA THR A 61 -12.69 5.05 -2.35
C THR A 61 -13.03 3.58 -2.39
N GLU A 62 -12.12 2.73 -1.94
CA GLU A 62 -12.46 1.34 -1.74
C GLU A 62 -13.56 1.23 -0.66
N ILE A 63 -14.69 0.64 -1.01
CA ILE A 63 -15.71 0.24 -0.05
C ILE A 63 -15.27 -1.07 0.60
N SER A 64 -15.21 -1.09 1.94
CA SER A 64 -14.90 -2.32 2.67
C SER A 64 -15.88 -3.43 2.27
N ASN A 65 -15.35 -4.63 2.16
CA ASN A 65 -16.09 -5.83 1.78
C ASN A 65 -16.60 -5.89 0.33
N MET A 66 -16.13 -5.06 -0.59
CA MET A 66 -16.46 -5.18 -2.02
C MET A 66 -16.11 -6.55 -2.62
N THR A 67 -16.79 -6.92 -3.69
CA THR A 67 -16.50 -8.09 -4.52
C THR A 67 -15.22 -7.89 -5.34
N LEU A 68 -14.60 -8.98 -5.80
CA LEU A 68 -13.43 -8.88 -6.67
C LEU A 68 -13.76 -8.19 -8.01
N LEU A 69 -15.01 -8.30 -8.47
CA LEU A 69 -15.48 -7.61 -9.68
C LEU A 69 -15.51 -6.09 -9.48
N GLU A 70 -16.02 -5.62 -8.34
CA GLU A 70 -16.02 -4.19 -7.99
C GLU A 70 -14.60 -3.67 -7.82
N PHE A 71 -13.74 -4.42 -7.14
CA PHE A 71 -12.32 -4.10 -7.01
C PHE A 71 -11.64 -3.88 -8.37
N LYS A 72 -11.87 -4.80 -9.32
CA LYS A 72 -11.31 -4.70 -10.69
C LYS A 72 -11.97 -3.61 -11.56
N LYS A 73 -13.12 -3.07 -11.17
CA LYS A 73 -13.70 -1.88 -11.80
C LYS A 73 -12.98 -0.62 -11.34
N ILE A 74 -12.59 -0.58 -10.07
CA ILE A 74 -11.84 0.51 -9.46
C ILE A 74 -10.39 0.53 -9.96
N TYR A 75 -9.78 -0.66 -10.12
CA TYR A 75 -8.41 -0.83 -10.62
C TYR A 75 -8.37 -1.69 -11.89
N PRO A 76 -8.74 -1.14 -13.05
CA PRO A 76 -8.63 -1.78 -14.36
C PRO A 76 -7.32 -2.53 -14.64
N ILE A 77 -6.17 -2.04 -14.14
CA ILE A 77 -4.86 -2.69 -14.30
C ILE A 77 -4.87 -4.16 -13.82
N PHE A 78 -5.72 -4.50 -12.85
CA PHE A 78 -5.82 -5.83 -12.29
C PHE A 78 -6.76 -6.79 -13.03
N LYS A 79 -7.51 -6.33 -14.04
CA LYS A 79 -8.51 -7.15 -14.77
C LYS A 79 -7.91 -8.43 -15.36
N LYS A 80 -6.69 -8.34 -15.90
CA LYS A 80 -5.98 -9.43 -16.59
C LYS A 80 -5.54 -10.59 -15.69
N PHE A 81 -5.49 -10.40 -14.37
CA PHE A 81 -5.00 -11.44 -13.46
C PHE A 81 -6.12 -12.37 -13.00
N PRO A 82 -5.88 -13.69 -12.85
CA PRO A 82 -6.89 -14.62 -12.39
C PRO A 82 -7.22 -14.43 -10.90
N ALA A 83 -8.41 -14.86 -10.48
CA ALA A 83 -8.91 -14.66 -9.11
C ALA A 83 -7.98 -15.23 -8.01
N LYS A 84 -7.21 -16.29 -8.32
CA LYS A 84 -6.23 -16.89 -7.40
C LYS A 84 -5.11 -15.95 -6.96
N GLU A 85 -4.86 -14.88 -7.72
CA GLU A 85 -3.82 -13.89 -7.39
C GLU A 85 -4.33 -12.82 -6.42
N PHE A 86 -5.56 -12.94 -5.93
CA PHE A 86 -6.20 -12.00 -5.01
C PHE A 86 -6.62 -12.70 -3.72
N ALA A 87 -6.35 -12.07 -2.60
CA ALA A 87 -6.79 -12.51 -1.29
C ALA A 87 -7.47 -11.35 -0.56
N LYS A 88 -8.46 -11.65 0.27
CA LYS A 88 -9.22 -10.64 1.01
C LYS A 88 -8.94 -10.75 2.50
N TYR A 89 -8.50 -9.65 3.10
CA TYR A 89 -8.24 -9.52 4.53
C TYR A 89 -8.81 -8.20 5.01
N ASP A 90 -9.47 -8.22 6.17
CA ASP A 90 -10.14 -7.05 6.78
C ASP A 90 -11.03 -6.27 5.81
N GLY A 91 -11.71 -7.02 4.93
CA GLY A 91 -12.61 -6.47 3.92
C GLY A 91 -11.91 -5.82 2.72
N ARG A 92 -10.57 -5.81 2.65
CA ARG A 92 -9.77 -5.22 1.57
C ARG A 92 -9.12 -6.30 0.71
N TRP A 93 -8.92 -6.00 -0.57
CA TRP A 93 -8.25 -6.89 -1.51
C TRP A 93 -6.74 -6.65 -1.52
N TYR A 94 -5.99 -7.74 -1.48
CA TYR A 94 -4.54 -7.77 -1.62
C TYR A 94 -4.15 -8.65 -2.79
N VAL A 95 -3.07 -8.29 -3.46
CA VAL A 95 -2.54 -9.02 -4.60
C VAL A 95 -1.43 -10.00 -4.18
N SER A 96 -1.14 -10.99 -5.01
CA SER A 96 0.01 -11.90 -4.88
C SER A 96 1.34 -11.22 -5.19
N ASP A 97 2.47 -11.79 -4.76
CA ASP A 97 3.80 -11.30 -5.14
C ASP A 97 4.01 -11.25 -6.64
N LYS A 98 3.47 -12.21 -7.40
CA LYS A 98 3.51 -12.18 -8.87
C LYS A 98 2.93 -10.90 -9.49
N ILE A 99 1.91 -10.33 -8.85
CA ILE A 99 1.33 -9.04 -9.29
C ILE A 99 2.23 -7.90 -8.81
N LEU A 100 2.77 -7.96 -7.58
CA LEU A 100 3.70 -6.94 -7.08
C LEU A 100 4.96 -6.85 -7.96
N ASP A 101 5.57 -7.99 -8.31
CA ASP A 101 6.71 -8.08 -9.23
C ASP A 101 6.34 -7.48 -10.59
N PHE A 102 5.15 -7.82 -11.11
CA PHE A 102 4.65 -7.22 -12.34
C PHE A 102 4.53 -5.69 -12.22
N LEU A 103 4.02 -5.17 -11.10
CA LEU A 103 3.84 -3.73 -10.90
C LEU A 103 5.17 -2.98 -10.82
N VAL A 104 6.20 -3.58 -10.21
CA VAL A 104 7.56 -3.01 -10.16
C VAL A 104 8.11 -2.81 -11.58
N ASP A 105 8.03 -3.85 -12.42
CA ASP A 105 8.50 -3.77 -13.81
C ASP A 105 7.58 -2.91 -14.70
N PHE A 106 6.30 -2.85 -14.35
CA PHE A 106 5.30 -2.15 -15.14
C PHE A 106 5.31 -0.65 -14.91
N ASP A 107 5.64 -0.20 -13.69
CA ASP A 107 5.58 1.21 -13.31
C ASP A 107 6.35 2.07 -14.32
N ASP A 108 7.57 1.69 -14.71
CA ASP A 108 8.39 2.45 -15.68
C ASP A 108 7.70 2.74 -17.02
N ARG A 109 6.82 1.85 -17.49
CA ARG A 109 6.07 1.99 -18.75
C ARG A 109 4.60 2.33 -18.57
N ALA A 110 4.14 2.48 -17.34
CA ALA A 110 2.75 2.78 -17.02
C ALA A 110 2.37 4.17 -17.53
N SER A 111 1.19 4.26 -18.15
CA SER A 111 0.56 5.55 -18.43
C SER A 111 0.24 6.31 -17.15
N PHE A 112 -0.06 7.61 -17.27
CA PHE A 112 -0.41 8.43 -16.12
C PHE A 112 -1.60 7.84 -15.33
N ASP A 113 -2.66 7.43 -16.03
CA ASP A 113 -3.85 6.85 -15.41
C ASP A 113 -3.53 5.55 -14.66
N GLU A 114 -2.69 4.69 -15.24
CA GLU A 114 -2.26 3.45 -14.60
C GLU A 114 -1.39 3.71 -13.37
N ARG A 115 -0.53 4.72 -13.39
CA ARG A 115 0.25 5.12 -12.21
C ARG A 115 -0.65 5.67 -11.10
N VAL A 116 -1.71 6.39 -11.45
CA VAL A 116 -2.74 6.84 -10.49
C VAL A 116 -3.45 5.63 -9.87
N GLU A 117 -3.84 4.63 -10.67
CA GLU A 117 -4.43 3.38 -10.16
C GLU A 117 -3.48 2.64 -9.19
N ILE A 118 -2.21 2.48 -9.58
CA ILE A 118 -1.17 1.82 -8.78
C ILE A 118 -0.93 2.57 -7.47
N SER A 119 -0.74 3.89 -7.55
CA SER A 119 -0.52 4.73 -6.38
C SER A 119 -1.74 4.70 -5.44
N ALA A 120 -2.96 4.77 -5.99
CA ALA A 120 -4.19 4.70 -5.20
C ALA A 120 -4.36 3.33 -4.53
N TYR A 121 -3.95 2.24 -5.19
CA TYR A 121 -3.92 0.91 -4.59
C TYR A 121 -2.96 0.88 -3.38
N PHE A 122 -1.70 1.29 -3.56
CA PHE A 122 -0.72 1.24 -2.47
C PHE A 122 -1.04 2.21 -1.31
N THR A 123 -1.51 3.42 -1.61
CA THR A 123 -1.87 4.42 -0.58
C THR A 123 -2.99 3.93 0.36
N GLN A 124 -3.87 3.07 -0.12
CA GLN A 124 -4.97 2.50 0.66
C GLN A 124 -4.57 1.26 1.46
N ARG A 125 -3.29 0.92 1.52
CA ARG A 125 -2.79 -0.27 2.19
C ARG A 125 -1.61 0.13 3.07
N ASN A 126 -1.62 -0.34 4.31
CA ASN A 126 -0.55 -0.07 5.26
C ASN A 126 0.65 -0.99 5.01
N TYR A 127 1.22 -0.99 3.79
CA TYR A 127 2.35 -1.86 3.44
C TYR A 127 3.59 -1.62 4.32
N GLU A 128 3.85 -0.38 4.69
CA GLU A 128 5.00 -0.02 5.52
C GLU A 128 4.81 -0.37 6.99
N ASN A 129 3.58 -0.25 7.52
CA ASN A 129 3.29 -0.56 8.92
C ASN A 129 1.87 -1.12 9.12
N PRO A 130 1.68 -2.42 8.85
CA PRO A 130 0.39 -3.08 9.08
C PRO A 130 -0.05 -3.00 10.55
N GLN A 131 -1.27 -2.55 10.79
CA GLN A 131 -1.82 -2.34 12.15
C GLN A 131 -2.66 -3.53 12.64
N THR A 132 -3.17 -4.34 11.73
CA THR A 132 -3.99 -5.52 12.04
C THR A 132 -3.38 -6.79 11.48
N ILE A 133 -3.73 -7.94 12.05
CA ILE A 133 -3.29 -9.25 11.55
C ILE A 133 -3.71 -9.44 10.09
N GLY A 134 -4.91 -8.99 9.72
CA GLY A 134 -5.39 -9.03 8.35
C GLY A 134 -4.56 -8.16 7.41
N GLU A 135 -4.21 -6.94 7.81
CA GLU A 135 -3.31 -6.08 7.05
C GLU A 135 -1.93 -6.73 6.86
N LEU A 136 -1.34 -7.29 7.93
CA LEU A 136 -0.03 -7.94 7.87
C LEU A 136 -0.03 -9.12 6.89
N LYS A 137 -1.06 -9.98 6.97
CA LYS A 137 -1.22 -11.13 6.05
C LYS A 137 -1.53 -10.68 4.62
N GLY A 138 -2.22 -9.56 4.48
CA GLY A 138 -2.49 -8.95 3.20
C GLY A 138 -1.20 -8.49 2.53
N THR A 139 -0.36 -7.75 3.25
CA THR A 139 0.86 -7.11 2.75
C THR A 139 2.05 -8.04 2.66
N ILE A 140 2.12 -9.08 3.49
CA ILE A 140 3.21 -10.07 3.53
C ILE A 140 2.64 -11.47 3.26
N PRO A 141 2.65 -11.94 1.99
CA PRO A 141 2.03 -13.21 1.61
C PRO A 141 2.58 -14.43 2.35
N ALA A 142 3.84 -14.40 2.78
CA ALA A 142 4.47 -15.46 3.56
C ALA A 142 3.73 -15.77 4.89
N TYR A 143 3.00 -14.81 5.46
CA TYR A 143 2.26 -15.01 6.72
C TYR A 143 0.81 -15.50 6.54
N ARG A 144 0.30 -15.58 5.31
CA ARG A 144 -1.12 -15.93 5.04
C ARG A 144 -1.53 -17.31 5.56
N GLY A 145 -0.58 -18.25 5.63
CA GLY A 145 -0.81 -19.62 6.12
C GLY A 145 -0.65 -19.81 7.63
N ILE A 146 -0.34 -18.76 8.39
CA ILE A 146 -0.05 -18.84 9.82
C ILE A 146 -1.31 -18.56 10.63
N ALA A 147 -1.56 -19.33 11.69
CA ALA A 147 -2.72 -19.12 12.56
C ALA A 147 -2.63 -17.78 13.30
N ASP A 148 -3.78 -17.10 13.47
CA ASP A 148 -3.87 -15.78 14.13
C ASP A 148 -3.31 -15.78 15.55
N SER A 149 -3.33 -16.93 16.24
CA SER A 149 -2.78 -17.11 17.59
C SER A 149 -1.27 -16.88 17.68
N HIS A 150 -0.55 -16.85 16.55
CA HIS A 150 0.87 -16.55 16.49
C HIS A 150 1.18 -15.06 16.32
N PHE A 151 0.15 -14.22 16.34
CA PHE A 151 0.29 -12.79 16.16
C PHE A 151 -0.25 -12.06 17.39
N HIS A 152 0.33 -10.89 17.65
CA HIS A 152 -0.11 -9.99 18.70
C HIS A 152 -0.19 -8.56 18.14
N GLU A 153 -1.39 -8.02 18.05
CA GLU A 153 -1.62 -6.63 17.67
C GLU A 153 -1.21 -5.70 18.82
N THR A 154 -0.43 -4.67 18.50
CA THR A 154 0.05 -3.66 19.45
C THR A 154 -0.25 -2.26 18.90
N SER A 155 0.02 -1.22 19.70
CA SER A 155 -0.08 0.17 19.22
C SER A 155 0.91 0.51 18.10
N ASP A 156 2.00 -0.26 17.99
CA ASP A 156 3.12 0.04 17.10
C ASP A 156 3.07 -0.83 15.82
N GLY A 157 2.08 -1.72 15.71
CA GLY A 157 1.90 -2.68 14.62
C GLY A 157 1.68 -4.10 15.13
N VAL A 158 1.83 -5.09 14.24
CA VAL A 158 1.61 -6.51 14.56
C VAL A 158 2.93 -7.23 14.81
N LEU A 159 3.06 -7.81 16.00
CA LEU A 159 4.14 -8.73 16.34
C LEU A 159 3.78 -10.15 15.91
N VAL A 160 4.78 -10.94 15.54
CA VAL A 160 4.64 -12.37 15.25
C VAL A 160 5.56 -13.18 16.17
N ASP A 161 5.09 -14.35 16.60
CA ASP A 161 5.88 -15.28 17.39
C ASP A 161 7.23 -15.57 16.71
N ILE A 162 8.32 -15.51 17.48
CA ILE A 162 9.68 -15.72 16.97
C ILE A 162 9.82 -17.07 16.26
N ALA A 163 9.18 -18.12 16.79
CA ALA A 163 9.21 -19.45 16.18
C ALA A 163 8.55 -19.45 14.78
N ALA A 164 7.38 -18.82 14.66
CA ALA A 164 6.66 -18.70 13.39
C ALA A 164 7.43 -17.83 12.39
N ALA A 165 8.03 -16.72 12.85
CA ALA A 165 8.89 -15.85 12.04
C ALA A 165 10.10 -16.62 11.48
N LYS A 166 10.82 -17.34 12.35
CA LYS A 166 11.98 -18.16 11.98
C LYS A 166 11.61 -19.20 10.93
N GLU A 167 10.46 -19.86 11.10
CA GLU A 167 9.97 -20.84 10.14
C GLU A 167 9.67 -20.20 8.77
N GLN A 168 9.00 -19.04 8.74
CA GLN A 168 8.70 -18.36 7.47
C GLN A 168 9.97 -17.91 6.76
N CYS A 169 10.93 -17.33 7.48
CA CYS A 169 12.22 -16.94 6.90
C CYS A 169 12.96 -18.13 6.27
N LYS A 170 12.96 -19.29 6.95
CA LYS A 170 13.56 -20.53 6.39
C LYS A 170 12.85 -20.96 5.11
N LYS A 171 11.51 -20.91 5.09
CA LYS A 171 10.71 -21.26 3.91
C LYS A 171 11.00 -20.32 2.74
N VAL A 172 11.11 -19.02 2.97
CA VAL A 172 11.51 -18.03 1.96
C VAL A 172 12.89 -18.34 1.41
N ILE A 173 13.89 -18.58 2.29
CA ILE A 173 15.26 -18.92 1.88
C ILE A 173 15.30 -20.21 1.05
N SER A 174 14.49 -21.21 1.37
CA SER A 174 14.40 -22.46 0.62
C SER A 174 13.55 -22.39 -0.66
N GLY A 175 12.94 -21.24 -0.96
CA GLY A 175 12.03 -21.06 -2.11
C GLY A 175 10.66 -21.71 -1.97
N GLN A 176 10.29 -22.15 -0.76
CA GLN A 176 8.96 -22.72 -0.48
C GLN A 176 7.89 -21.63 -0.33
N LEU A 177 8.29 -20.42 0.03
CA LEU A 177 7.46 -19.23 0.07
C LEU A 177 8.10 -18.11 -0.73
N PRO A 178 7.31 -17.23 -1.36
CA PRO A 178 7.82 -16.00 -1.95
C PRO A 178 8.31 -15.03 -0.88
N GLY A 179 9.28 -14.18 -1.23
CA GLY A 179 9.82 -13.14 -0.36
C GLY A 179 11.28 -12.79 -0.67
N ASP A 180 11.78 -11.73 -0.03
CA ASP A 180 13.18 -11.30 -0.13
C ASP A 180 14.08 -12.23 0.70
N ILE A 181 14.97 -12.95 0.01
CA ILE A 181 15.90 -13.92 0.61
C ILE A 181 16.93 -13.23 1.52
N GLU A 182 17.44 -12.06 1.13
CA GLU A 182 18.45 -11.35 1.93
C GLU A 182 17.82 -10.76 3.18
N ALA A 183 16.64 -10.13 3.06
CA ALA A 183 15.89 -9.67 4.23
C ALA A 183 15.57 -10.82 5.20
N ALA A 184 15.17 -11.99 4.69
CA ALA A 184 14.91 -13.17 5.52
C ALA A 184 16.17 -13.67 6.26
N LYS A 185 17.35 -13.63 5.62
CA LYS A 185 18.62 -13.97 6.26
C LYS A 185 18.99 -12.98 7.36
N GLU A 186 18.84 -11.69 7.10
CA GLU A 186 19.12 -10.63 8.09
C GLU A 186 18.22 -10.78 9.33
N ILE A 187 16.93 -11.06 9.12
CA ILE A 187 15.98 -11.32 10.22
C ILE A 187 16.42 -12.54 11.05
N LEU A 188 16.79 -13.65 10.39
CA LEU A 188 17.26 -14.84 11.10
C LEU A 188 18.55 -14.58 11.88
N ASP A 189 19.45 -13.76 11.37
CA ASP A 189 20.69 -13.40 12.06
C ASP A 189 20.41 -12.58 13.32
N LYS A 190 19.49 -11.61 13.25
CA LYS A 190 19.03 -10.83 14.41
C LYS A 190 18.47 -11.74 15.53
N PHE A 191 17.80 -12.83 15.16
CA PHE A 191 17.28 -13.78 16.14
C PHE A 191 18.30 -14.78 16.73
N LYS A 192 19.57 -14.76 16.32
CA LYS A 192 20.62 -15.55 16.98
C LYS A 192 21.04 -14.96 18.33
N ASN A 193 20.71 -13.69 18.56
CA ASN A 193 21.08 -12.93 19.76
C ASN A 193 19.96 -12.89 20.82
N TYR A 194 18.89 -13.66 20.64
CA TYR A 194 17.75 -13.83 21.54
C TYR A 194 17.51 -15.31 21.82
#